data_AF-A0A2P5MXM2-F1
#
_entry.id   AF-A0A2P5MXM2-F1
#
_cell.length_a   1.000
_cell.length_b   1.000
_cell.length_c   1.000
_cell.angle_alpha   90.00
_cell.angle_beta   90.00
_cell.angle_gamma   90.00
#
_symmetry.space_group_name_H-M   'P 1'
#
loop_
_entity.id
_entity.type
_entity.pdbx_description
1 polymer ?
#
loop_
_entity_poly.entity_id
_entity_poly.type
_entity_poly.pdbx_seq_one_letter_code
_entity_poly.pdbx_strand_id
1 'polypeptide(L)' 'MKKKYQLCDLCEQPVKVEGFSLVKPNGVKKFCCEGCLRIFQLLDPEQNSTPENLEKIS' A
#
# COMPACT_ATOMS: atom_id res chain seq x y z
N MET A 1 -27.38 9.04 -5.42
CA MET A 1 -26.52 9.02 -4.22
C MET A 1 -25.06 8.94 -4.66
N LYS A 2 -24.17 9.83 -4.20
CA LYS A 2 -22.72 9.74 -4.52
C LYS A 2 -22.06 8.73 -3.58
N LYS A 3 -21.53 7.62 -4.12
CA LYS A 3 -20.73 6.65 -3.34
C LYS A 3 -19.47 7.36 -2.83
N LYS A 4 -19.27 7.37 -1.52
CA LYS A 4 -18.02 7.85 -0.90
C LYS A 4 -17.03 6.70 -0.90
N TYR A 5 -15.90 6.90 -1.57
CA TYR A 5 -14.79 5.95 -1.57
C TYR A 5 -13.69 6.49 -0.66
N GLN A 6 -12.97 5.59 0.00
CA GLN A 6 -11.69 5.94 0.63
C GLN A 6 -10.70 6.37 -0.46
N LEU A 7 -9.80 7.29 -0.15
CA LEU A 7 -8.74 7.70 -1.07
C LEU A 7 -7.51 6.82 -0.88
N CYS A 8 -6.79 6.58 -1.97
CA CYS A 8 -5.52 5.88 -1.96
C CYS A 8 -4.49 6.67 -1.15
N ASP A 9 -3.81 6.02 -0.20
CA ASP A 9 -2.75 6.62 0.62
C ASP A 9 -1.51 7.06 -0.18
N LEU A 10 -1.40 6.70 -1.47
CA LEU A 10 -0.27 7.09 -2.33
C LEU A 10 -0.63 8.15 -3.38
N CYS A 11 -1.70 7.94 -4.15
CA CYS A 11 -2.04 8.78 -5.32
C CYS A 11 -3.36 9.53 -5.18
N GLU A 12 -4.01 9.42 -4.02
CA GLU A 12 -5.26 10.10 -3.67
C GLU A 12 -6.46 9.77 -4.57
N GLN A 13 -6.33 8.76 -5.44
CA GLN A 13 -7.43 8.29 -6.28
C GLN A 13 -8.43 7.45 -5.46
N PRO A 14 -9.72 7.42 -5.84
CA PRO A 14 -10.73 6.60 -5.17
C PRO A 14 -10.37 5.10 -5.17
N VAL A 15 -10.36 4.48 -3.99
CA VAL A 15 -10.25 3.02 -3.82
C VAL A 15 -11.59 2.38 -4.18
N LYS A 16 -11.71 1.93 -5.43
CA LYS A 16 -12.93 1.30 -5.95
C LYS A 16 -12.98 -0.22 -5.73
N VAL A 17 -11.82 -0.82 -5.48
CA VAL A 17 -11.64 -2.26 -5.26
C VAL A 17 -10.90 -2.48 -3.95
N GLU A 18 -11.39 -3.42 -3.15
CA GLU A 18 -10.71 -3.86 -1.93
C GLU A 18 -9.69 -4.94 -2.27
N GLY A 19 -8.65 -5.10 -1.43
CA GLY A 19 -7.61 -6.13 -1.61
C GLY A 19 -6.18 -5.61 -1.52
N PHE A 20 -5.98 -4.30 -1.69
CA PHE A 20 -4.66 -3.67 -1.60
C PHE A 20 -4.59 -2.85 -0.32
N SER A 21 -4.06 -3.44 0.75
CA SER A 21 -3.92 -2.80 2.06
C SER A 21 -2.62 -3.23 2.72
N LEU A 22 -2.01 -2.32 3.48
CA LEU A 22 -0.81 -2.61 4.27
C LEU A 22 -1.10 -2.29 5.73
N VAL A 23 -0.98 -3.30 6.60
CA VAL A 23 -1.13 -3.12 8.05
C VAL A 23 0.21 -2.63 8.59
N LYS A 24 0.21 -1.48 9.25
CA LYS A 24 1.38 -0.91 9.92
C LYS A 24 1.09 -0.67 11.40
N PRO A 25 2.11 -0.53 12.26
CA PRO A 25 1.91 -0.21 13.68
C PRO A 25 1.12 1.09 13.90
N ASN A 26 1.21 2.03 12.96
CA ASN A 26 0.50 3.32 12.98
C ASN A 26 -0.88 3.28 12.29
N GLY A 27 -1.36 2.11 11.88
CA GLY A 27 -2.68 1.92 11.27
C GLY A 27 -2.64 1.21 9.93
N VAL A 28 -3.80 1.09 9.29
CA VAL A 28 -3.96 0.40 8.01
C VAL A 28 -3.92 1.41 6.87
N LYS A 29 -3.02 1.19 5.92
CA LYS A 29 -2.94 1.93 4.65
C LYS A 29 -3.76 1.23 3.57
N LYS A 30 -4.50 1.98 2.77
CA LYS A 30 -5.40 1.52 1.70
C LYS A 30 -4.94 2.05 0.34
N PHE A 31 -4.94 1.19 -0.67
CA PHE A 31 -4.43 1.52 -2.00
C PHE A 31 -5.47 1.22 -3.09
N CYS A 32 -5.48 2.02 -4.16
CA CYS A 32 -6.42 1.83 -5.26
C CYS A 32 -6.06 0.65 -6.18
N CYS A 33 -4.81 0.19 -6.16
CA CYS A 33 -4.29 -0.92 -6.95
C CYS A 33 -3.01 -1.51 -6.36
N GLU A 34 -2.58 -2.67 -6.87
CA GLU A 34 -1.34 -3.34 -6.51
C GLU A 34 -0.09 -2.47 -6.73
N GLY A 35 -0.07 -1.70 -7.83
CA GLY A 35 1.06 -0.83 -8.15
C GLY A 35 1.32 0.22 -7.07
N CYS A 36 0.27 0.83 -6.52
CA CYS A 36 0.42 1.79 -5.43
C CYS A 36 0.91 1.12 -4.14
N LEU A 37 0.46 -0.09 -3.83
CA LEU A 37 0.98 -0.86 -2.69
C LEU A 37 2.47 -1.15 -2.87
N ARG A 38 2.90 -1.64 -4.04
CA ARG A 38 4.30 -1.99 -4.31
C ARG A 38 5.22 -0.77 -4.25
N ILE A 39 4.81 0.34 -4.87
CA ILE A 39 5.58 1.59 -4.82
C ILE A 39 5.68 2.09 -3.37
N PHE A 40 4.58 2.07 -2.63
CA PHE A 40 4.60 2.46 -1.22
C PHE A 40 5.57 1.59 -0.42
N GLN A 41 5.55 0.27 -0.59
CA GLN A 41 6.49 -0.65 0.08
C GLN A 41 7.96 -0.41 -0.31
N LEU A 42 8.24 0.02 -1.54
CA LEU A 42 9.61 0.34 -1.98
C LEU A 42 10.11 1.67 -1.42
N LEU A 43 9.21 2.65 -1.27
CA LEU A 43 9.53 3.97 -0.74
C LEU A 43 9.52 4.02 0.78
N ASP A 44 8.84 3.08 1.44
CA ASP A 44 8.71 3.02 2.89
C ASP A 44 10.02 2.50 3.51
N PRO A 45 10.75 3.34 4.27
CA PRO A 45 12.06 2.98 4.81
C PRO A 45 11.97 1.87 5.85
N GLU A 46 10.81 1.65 6.49
CA GLU A 46 10.62 0.57 7.46
C GLU A 46 10.56 -0.79 6.73
N GLN A 47 9.95 -0.84 5.54
CA GLN A 47 9.86 -2.07 4.74
C GLN A 47 11.20 -2.50 4.12
N ASN A 48 12.09 -1.56 3.80
CA ASN A 48 13.43 -1.85 3.28
C ASN A 48 14.34 -2.56 4.31
N SER A 49 13.91 -2.66 5.57
CA SER A 49 14.66 -3.32 6.64
C SER A 49 14.17 -4.75 6.96
N THR A 50 13.14 -5.25 6.26
CA THR A 50 12.61 -6.60 6.49
C THR A 50 13.41 -7.66 5.73
N PRO A 51 13.85 -8.76 6.39
CA PRO A 51 14.66 -9.81 5.78
C PRO A 51 13.97 -10.52 4.60
N GLU A 52 12.64 -10.44 4.48
CA GLU A 52 11.84 -11.09 3.43
C GLU A 52 12.10 -10.51 2.01
N ASN A 53 12.54 -9.25 1.89
CA ASN A 53 12.87 -8.67 0.58
C ASN A 53 14.29 -8.99 0.08
N LEU A 54 15.16 -9.54 0.93
CA LEU A 54 16.55 -9.87 0.56
C LEU A 54 16.67 -11.26 -0.10
N GLU A 55 15.76 -12.18 0.19
CA GLU A 55 15.80 -13.58 -0.31
C GLU A 55 15.37 -13.76 -1.77
N LYS A 56 14.90 -12.72 -2.46
CA LYS A 56 14.54 -12.80 -3.91
C LYS A 56 15.60 -12.22 -4.87
N ILE A 57 16.77 -11.82 -4.35
CA ILE A 57 17.90 -11.31 -5.15
C ILE A 57 19.06 -12.32 -5.20
N SER A 58 18.90 -13.51 -4.59
CA SER A 58 19.88 -14.60 -4.62
C SER A 58 19.60 -15.61 -5.74
#